data_AF-A0A959WGI6-F1
#
_entry.id   AF-A0A959WGI6-F1
#
_cell.length_a   1.000
_cell.length_b   1.000
_cell.length_c   1.000
_cell.angle_alpha   90.00
_cell.angle_beta   90.00
_cell.angle_gamma   90.00
#
_symmetry.space_group_name_H-M   'P 1'
#
loop_
_entity.id
_entity.type
_entity.pdbx_description
1 polymer ?
#
loop_
_entity_poly.entity_id
_entity_poly.type
_entity_poly.pdbx_seq_one_letter_code
_entity_poly.pdbx_strand_id
1 'polypeptide(L)'
;MSPIKERKHVPDILECLAQLSSDEVPTPPKLANDMLDLLPDEVWRDPDLKWLDPCSKSGVFLREIVKRLLFEGLVEWEPNFKKRREHIFRNMIYGCGITELTGIISRRTVYYSRHAAGEHSVIKFDDDAGNIPFVRAEHDFDSEGRCKVCGAPEDLERGEDRENYAYAFIHDAYPTKELEDMKFDV
;
A
#
# COMPACT_ATOMS: atom_id res chain seq x y z
N MET A 1 11.03 29.40 -36.40
CA MET A 1 11.23 28.70 -35.10
C MET A 1 9.88 28.64 -34.40
N SER A 2 9.32 27.44 -34.23
CA SER A 2 8.09 27.25 -33.45
C SER A 2 8.41 27.42 -31.97
N PRO A 3 7.62 28.16 -31.17
CA PRO A 3 7.87 28.25 -29.73
C PRO A 3 7.68 26.87 -29.11
N ILE A 4 8.67 26.42 -28.34
CA ILE A 4 8.55 25.25 -27.49
C ILE A 4 7.42 25.56 -26.50
N LYS A 5 6.27 24.88 -26.63
CA LYS A 5 5.22 24.90 -25.62
C LYS A 5 5.82 24.34 -24.33
N GLU A 6 6.02 25.20 -23.32
CA GLU A 6 6.28 24.73 -21.96
C GLU A 6 5.19 23.72 -21.60
N ARG A 7 5.59 22.47 -21.31
CA ARG A 7 4.67 21.49 -20.74
C ARG A 7 4.26 22.03 -19.38
N LYS A 8 3.02 22.49 -19.27
CA LYS A 8 2.40 22.87 -17.99
C LYS A 8 2.54 21.67 -17.05
N HIS A 9 3.31 21.82 -15.98
CA HIS A 9 3.44 20.77 -14.97
C HIS A 9 2.06 20.52 -14.35
N VAL A 10 1.54 19.31 -14.56
CA VAL A 10 0.33 18.83 -13.87
C VAL A 10 0.84 17.98 -12.72
N PRO A 11 0.71 18.45 -11.46
CA PRO A 11 1.23 17.73 -10.30
C PRO A 11 0.49 16.40 -10.12
N ASP A 12 1.17 15.37 -9.63
CA ASP A 12 0.52 14.11 -9.26
C ASP A 12 -0.42 14.39 -8.07
N ILE A 13 -1.62 13.79 -8.08
CA ILE A 13 -2.57 13.98 -6.98
C ILE A 13 -1.97 13.56 -5.63
N LEU A 14 -1.06 12.58 -5.61
CA LEU A 14 -0.35 12.17 -4.40
C LEU A 14 0.67 13.20 -3.92
N GLU A 15 1.21 14.03 -4.81
CA GLU A 15 2.03 15.20 -4.42
C GLU A 15 1.16 16.28 -3.78
N CYS A 16 -0.07 16.47 -4.27
CA CYS A 16 -1.03 17.40 -3.68
C CYS A 16 -1.51 16.93 -2.30
N LEU A 17 -1.75 15.64 -2.10
CA LEU A 17 -2.11 15.09 -0.79
C LEU A 17 -1.02 15.33 0.25
N ALA A 18 0.25 15.25 -0.13
CA ALA A 18 1.39 15.54 0.75
C ALA A 18 1.43 17.00 1.25
N GLN A 19 0.74 17.91 0.55
CA GLN A 19 0.69 19.33 0.90
C GLN A 19 -0.54 19.70 1.75
N LEU A 20 -1.45 18.77 1.98
CA LEU A 20 -2.58 18.98 2.89
C LEU A 20 -2.13 18.88 4.34
N SER A 21 -2.72 19.70 5.22
CA SER A 21 -2.50 19.58 6.66
C SER A 21 -3.15 18.30 7.18
N SER A 22 -2.35 17.24 7.30
CA SER A 22 -2.71 15.97 7.92
C SER A 22 -1.62 15.52 8.87
N ASP A 23 -2.00 14.72 9.87
CA ASP A 23 -1.04 14.00 10.72
C ASP A 23 -0.27 12.92 9.91
N GLU A 24 -0.76 12.60 8.70
CA GLU A 24 -0.13 11.71 7.75
C GLU A 24 0.95 12.43 6.93
N VAL A 25 2.14 11.82 6.84
CA VAL A 25 3.23 12.25 5.95
C VAL A 25 3.34 11.24 4.80
N PRO A 26 2.69 11.48 3.66
CA PRO A 26 2.78 10.57 2.52
C PRO A 26 4.11 10.72 1.78
N THR A 27 4.66 9.59 1.34
CA THR A 27 5.87 9.54 0.52
C THR A 27 5.57 10.10 -0.89
N PRO A 28 6.36 11.06 -1.40
CA PRO A 28 6.21 11.55 -2.77
C PRO A 28 6.47 10.45 -3.81
N PRO A 29 5.77 10.45 -4.97
CA PRO A 29 5.96 9.44 -6.02
C PRO A 29 7.40 9.31 -6.53
N LYS A 30 8.13 10.43 -6.60
CA LYS A 30 9.55 10.43 -6.98
C LYS A 30 10.39 9.63 -5.99
N LEU A 31 10.26 9.92 -4.69
CA LEU A 31 11.01 9.23 -3.65
C LEU A 31 10.65 7.73 -3.59
N ALA A 32 9.37 7.39 -3.77
CA ALA A 32 8.96 6.00 -3.86
C ALA A 32 9.65 5.27 -5.03
N ASN A 33 9.73 5.90 -6.21
CA ASN A 33 10.46 5.33 -7.34
C ASN A 33 11.97 5.22 -7.07
N ASP A 34 12.59 6.26 -6.51
CA ASP A 34 14.02 6.26 -6.17
C ASP A 34 14.36 5.10 -5.21
N MET A 35 13.45 4.76 -4.28
CA MET A 35 13.61 3.59 -3.39
C MET A 35 13.42 2.25 -4.11
N LEU A 36 12.40 2.14 -4.96
CA LEU A 36 12.14 0.91 -5.74
C LEU A 36 13.26 0.62 -6.74
N ASP A 37 13.96 1.65 -7.24
CA ASP A 37 15.12 1.51 -8.13
C ASP A 37 16.36 0.90 -7.45
N LEU A 38 16.36 0.78 -6.12
CA LEU A 38 17.43 0.10 -5.38
C LEU A 38 17.27 -1.43 -5.35
N LEU A 39 16.09 -1.94 -5.71
CA LEU A 39 15.82 -3.38 -5.70
C LEU A 39 16.49 -4.07 -6.91
N PRO A 40 16.98 -5.32 -6.76
CA PRO A 40 17.58 -6.07 -7.86
C PRO A 40 16.64 -6.25 -9.05
N ASP A 41 17.14 -6.15 -10.28
CA ASP A 41 16.29 -6.17 -11.50
C ASP A 41 15.44 -7.45 -11.63
N GLU A 42 15.92 -8.58 -11.12
CA GLU A 42 15.25 -9.88 -11.19
C GLU A 42 13.88 -9.89 -10.49
N VAL A 43 13.68 -9.09 -9.44
CA VAL A 43 12.43 -9.09 -8.67
C VAL A 43 11.25 -8.61 -9.52
N TRP A 44 11.51 -7.81 -10.55
CA TRP A 44 10.47 -7.28 -11.44
C TRP A 44 9.99 -8.30 -12.47
N ARG A 45 10.70 -9.43 -12.62
CA ARG A 45 10.42 -10.48 -13.63
C ARG A 45 9.90 -11.78 -13.01
N ASP A 46 9.91 -11.89 -11.69
CA ASP A 46 9.42 -13.07 -10.99
C ASP A 46 7.92 -12.93 -10.67
N PRO A 47 7.04 -13.74 -11.30
CA PRO A 47 5.60 -13.68 -11.08
C PRO A 47 5.15 -14.29 -9.76
N ASP A 48 6.01 -15.03 -9.06
CA ASP A 48 5.68 -15.76 -7.84
C ASP A 48 5.98 -14.92 -6.57
N LEU A 49 6.67 -13.78 -6.73
CA LEU A 49 6.93 -12.85 -5.64
C LEU A 49 5.66 -12.12 -5.16
N LYS A 50 5.60 -11.91 -3.85
CA LYS A 50 4.58 -11.10 -3.18
C LYS A 50 5.20 -9.81 -2.66
N TRP A 51 4.51 -8.71 -2.89
CA TRP A 51 4.89 -7.36 -2.52
C TRP A 51 3.98 -6.88 -1.39
N LEU A 52 4.58 -6.47 -0.28
CA LEU A 52 3.85 -5.99 0.89
C LEU A 52 4.25 -4.54 1.22
N ASP A 53 3.25 -3.67 1.36
CA ASP A 53 3.38 -2.38 2.07
C ASP A 53 2.61 -2.48 3.41
N PRO A 54 3.30 -2.80 4.52
CA PRO A 54 2.65 -3.08 5.80
C PRO A 54 2.07 -1.84 6.49
N CYS A 55 2.39 -0.64 5.99
CA CYS A 55 2.01 0.63 6.59
C CYS A 55 1.51 1.60 5.51
N SER A 56 0.72 1.06 4.58
CA SER A 56 0.28 1.77 3.38
C SER A 56 -0.62 2.96 3.73
N LYS A 57 -0.13 4.16 3.42
CA LYS A 57 -0.87 5.40 3.59
C LYS A 57 -1.62 5.76 2.30
N SER A 58 -0.90 6.34 1.35
CA SER A 58 -1.44 6.75 0.06
C SER A 58 -1.53 5.61 -0.96
N GLY A 59 -0.92 4.45 -0.68
CA GLY A 59 -0.75 3.36 -1.64
C GLY A 59 0.31 3.61 -2.71
N VAL A 60 1.18 4.61 -2.54
CA VAL A 60 2.14 5.04 -3.57
C VAL A 60 3.12 3.92 -3.96
N PHE A 61 3.70 3.20 -2.99
CA PHE A 61 4.63 2.10 -3.30
C PHE A 61 3.93 1.00 -4.09
N LEU A 62 2.78 0.53 -3.61
CA LEU A 62 1.98 -0.47 -4.30
C LEU A 62 1.59 -0.04 -5.72
N ARG A 63 1.21 1.23 -5.92
CA ARG A 63 0.90 1.79 -7.25
C ARG A 63 2.10 1.74 -8.19
N GLU A 64 3.28 2.17 -7.73
CA GLU A 64 4.48 2.20 -8.56
C GLU A 64 5.00 0.77 -8.85
N ILE A 65 4.89 -0.16 -7.89
CA ILE A 65 5.18 -1.59 -8.10
C ILE A 65 4.24 -2.17 -9.18
N VAL A 66 2.93 -1.95 -9.05
CA VAL A 66 1.94 -2.41 -10.04
C VAL A 66 2.28 -1.89 -11.43
N LYS A 67 2.66 -0.61 -11.56
CA LYS A 67 3.03 -0.02 -12.84
C LYS A 67 4.24 -0.74 -13.47
N ARG A 68 5.31 -0.96 -12.69
CA ARG A 68 6.52 -1.67 -13.16
C ARG A 68 6.19 -3.08 -13.63
N LEU A 69 5.49 -3.87 -12.80
CA LEU A 69 5.11 -5.25 -13.13
C LEU A 69 4.17 -5.32 -14.34
N LEU A 70 3.16 -4.46 -14.41
CA LEU A 70 2.09 -4.55 -15.39
C LEU A 70 2.51 -4.10 -16.78
N PHE A 71 3.38 -3.08 -16.91
CA PHE A 71 3.73 -2.50 -18.20
C PHE A 71 5.05 -2.98 -18.76
N GLU A 72 5.96 -3.49 -17.92
CA GLU A 72 7.31 -3.87 -18.32
C GLU A 72 7.70 -5.24 -17.77
N GLY A 73 7.69 -5.40 -16.43
CA GLY A 73 8.27 -6.54 -15.73
C GLY A 73 7.75 -7.92 -16.14
N LEU A 74 6.42 -8.07 -16.22
CA LEU A 74 5.78 -9.37 -16.47
C LEU A 74 5.18 -9.50 -17.88
N VAL A 75 5.57 -8.63 -18.82
CA VAL A 75 4.99 -8.63 -20.17
C VAL A 75 5.28 -9.91 -20.95
N GLU A 76 6.50 -10.43 -20.82
CA GLU A 76 6.91 -11.66 -21.50
C GLU A 76 6.33 -12.91 -20.84
N TRP A 77 6.17 -12.90 -19.52
CA TRP A 77 5.60 -14.01 -18.75
C TRP A 77 4.11 -14.24 -19.07
N GLU A 78 3.30 -13.18 -19.05
CA GLU A 78 1.89 -13.23 -19.44
C GLU A 78 1.56 -12.08 -20.40
N PRO A 79 1.62 -12.34 -21.72
CA PRO A 79 1.33 -11.33 -22.74
C PRO A 79 -0.12 -10.83 -22.72
N ASN A 80 -1.08 -11.62 -22.21
CA ASN A 80 -2.47 -11.19 -22.09
C ASN A 80 -2.61 -10.17 -20.95
N PHE A 81 -2.80 -8.90 -21.31
CA PHE A 81 -2.93 -7.81 -20.35
C PHE A 81 -3.97 -8.07 -19.24
N LYS A 82 -5.13 -8.66 -19.56
CA LYS A 82 -6.18 -8.91 -18.57
C LYS A 82 -5.76 -9.97 -17.56
N LYS A 83 -5.18 -11.08 -18.02
CA LYS A 83 -4.69 -12.15 -17.16
C LYS A 83 -3.51 -11.68 -16.31
N ARG A 84 -2.56 -10.96 -16.90
CA ARG A 84 -1.42 -10.37 -16.19
C ARG A 84 -1.86 -9.43 -15.08
N ARG A 85 -2.77 -8.51 -15.42
CA ARG A 85 -3.39 -7.60 -14.45
C ARG A 85 -4.07 -8.37 -13.33
N GLU A 86 -4.89 -9.37 -13.65
CA GLU A 86 -5.56 -10.16 -12.64
C GLU A 86 -4.59 -10.88 -11.70
N HIS A 87 -3.52 -11.48 -12.24
CA HIS A 87 -2.47 -12.10 -11.43
C HIS A 87 -1.77 -11.10 -10.50
N ILE A 88 -1.29 -9.97 -11.04
CA ILE A 88 -0.59 -8.95 -10.26
C ILE A 88 -1.45 -8.50 -9.09
N PHE A 89 -2.68 -8.05 -9.36
CA PHE A 89 -3.53 -7.48 -8.31
C PHE A 89 -3.99 -8.51 -7.28
N ARG A 90 -4.29 -9.75 -7.68
CA ARG A 90 -4.81 -10.78 -6.76
C ARG A 90 -3.73 -11.51 -5.98
N ASN A 91 -2.60 -11.78 -6.62
CA ASN A 91 -1.63 -12.75 -6.12
C ASN A 91 -0.31 -12.12 -5.71
N MET A 92 -0.01 -10.89 -6.14
CA MET A 92 1.29 -10.25 -5.88
C MET A 92 1.20 -9.03 -4.99
N ILE A 93 0.10 -8.27 -5.01
CA ILE A 93 0.03 -6.97 -4.31
C ILE A 93 -0.75 -7.09 -3.01
N TYR A 94 -0.08 -6.77 -1.90
CA TYR A 94 -0.62 -6.78 -0.54
C TYR A 94 -0.25 -5.50 0.20
N GLY A 95 -1.11 -5.06 1.10
CA GLY A 95 -0.79 -3.96 2.00
C GLY A 95 -1.67 -3.93 3.23
N CYS A 96 -1.33 -3.09 4.19
CA CYS A 96 -2.17 -2.81 5.33
C CYS A 96 -2.25 -1.30 5.56
N GLY A 97 -3.47 -0.76 5.60
CA GLY A 97 -3.70 0.60 6.03
C GLY A 97 -3.38 0.74 7.53
N ILE A 98 -2.90 1.91 7.94
CA ILE A 98 -2.67 2.21 9.37
C ILE A 98 -3.92 2.73 10.09
N THR A 99 -4.91 3.16 9.31
CA THR A 99 -6.22 3.66 9.71
C THR A 99 -7.23 3.26 8.66
N GLU A 100 -8.53 3.32 8.97
CA GLU A 100 -9.58 3.05 8.00
C GLU A 100 -9.47 3.98 6.77
N LEU A 101 -9.20 5.26 7.00
CA LEU A 101 -9.05 6.26 5.94
C LEU A 101 -7.86 5.94 5.02
N THR A 102 -6.69 5.61 5.58
CA THR A 102 -5.52 5.26 4.77
C THR A 102 -5.74 3.97 3.98
N GLY A 103 -6.41 2.97 4.56
CA GLY A 103 -6.85 1.79 3.82
C GLY A 103 -7.74 2.16 2.62
N ILE A 104 -8.74 3.04 2.81
CA ILE A 104 -9.61 3.53 1.73
C ILE A 104 -8.82 4.27 0.65
N ILE A 105 -7.89 5.17 1.04
CA ILE A 105 -7.07 5.94 0.11
C ILE A 105 -6.16 5.00 -0.69
N SER A 106 -5.47 4.09 -0.02
CA SER A 106 -4.61 3.10 -0.68
C SER A 106 -5.39 2.26 -1.68
N ARG A 107 -6.59 1.77 -1.35
CA ARG A 107 -7.46 1.05 -2.30
C ARG A 107 -7.87 1.92 -3.48
N ARG A 108 -8.23 3.18 -3.27
CA ARG A 108 -8.52 4.11 -4.38
C ARG A 108 -7.31 4.31 -5.29
N THR A 109 -6.12 4.42 -4.73
CA THR A 109 -4.88 4.60 -5.51
C THR A 109 -4.52 3.35 -6.31
N VAL A 110 -4.68 2.17 -5.72
CA VAL A 110 -4.22 0.89 -6.31
C VAL A 110 -5.31 0.24 -7.15
N TYR A 111 -6.53 0.12 -6.61
CA TYR A 111 -7.67 -0.53 -7.25
C TYR A 111 -8.60 0.41 -8.02
N TYR A 112 -8.34 1.72 -8.00
CA TYR A 112 -9.21 2.75 -8.60
C TYR A 112 -10.61 2.85 -7.94
N SER A 113 -10.80 2.18 -6.80
CA SER A 113 -12.05 2.14 -6.04
C SER A 113 -11.77 2.06 -4.54
N ARG A 114 -12.64 2.67 -3.72
CA ARG A 114 -12.61 2.48 -2.25
C ARG A 114 -13.06 1.09 -1.81
N HIS A 115 -13.86 0.43 -2.66
CA HIS A 115 -14.46 -0.88 -2.46
C HIS A 115 -13.90 -1.83 -3.51
N ALA A 116 -13.06 -2.78 -3.10
CA ALA A 116 -12.39 -3.72 -4.01
C ALA A 116 -13.36 -4.70 -4.70
N ALA A 117 -14.49 -5.01 -4.06
CA ALA A 117 -15.59 -5.77 -4.65
C ALA A 117 -16.58 -4.91 -5.49
N GLY A 118 -16.38 -3.59 -5.50
CA GLY A 118 -17.24 -2.65 -6.22
C GLY A 118 -17.10 -2.71 -7.74
N GLU A 119 -18.14 -2.28 -8.46
CA GLU A 119 -18.20 -2.28 -9.94
C GLU A 119 -17.05 -1.52 -10.61
N HIS A 120 -16.55 -0.47 -9.97
CA HIS A 120 -15.51 0.40 -10.51
C HIS A 120 -14.08 -0.03 -10.14
N SER A 121 -13.92 -1.13 -9.40
CA SER A 121 -12.60 -1.67 -9.11
C SER A 121 -11.95 -2.22 -10.38
N VAL A 122 -10.66 -1.97 -10.57
CA VAL A 122 -9.90 -2.47 -11.73
C VAL A 122 -9.90 -3.99 -11.82
N ILE A 123 -9.99 -4.66 -10.67
CA ILE A 123 -10.23 -6.09 -10.48
C ILE A 123 -11.29 -6.23 -9.37
N LYS A 124 -12.31 -7.05 -9.60
CA LYS A 124 -13.36 -7.29 -8.61
C LYS A 124 -12.93 -8.36 -7.61
N PHE A 125 -12.70 -7.98 -6.37
CA PHE A 125 -12.38 -8.88 -5.26
C PHE A 125 -13.65 -9.50 -4.66
N ASP A 126 -13.47 -10.48 -3.77
CA ASP A 126 -14.56 -11.17 -3.08
C ASP A 126 -15.12 -10.32 -1.92
N ASP A 127 -14.28 -9.44 -1.36
CA ASP A 127 -14.65 -8.48 -0.32
C ASP A 127 -14.16 -7.05 -0.65
N ASP A 128 -14.60 -6.08 0.15
CA ASP A 128 -14.34 -4.66 -0.08
C ASP A 128 -12.91 -4.21 0.24
N ALA A 129 -12.19 -4.95 1.10
CA ALA A 129 -10.82 -4.66 1.45
C ALA A 129 -9.83 -5.24 0.41
N GLY A 130 -10.17 -6.37 -0.21
CA GLY A 130 -9.24 -7.11 -1.06
C GLY A 130 -7.94 -7.39 -0.30
N ASN A 131 -6.80 -7.23 -0.96
CA ASN A 131 -5.50 -7.44 -0.33
C ASN A 131 -4.96 -6.21 0.43
N ILE A 132 -5.76 -5.16 0.62
CA ILE A 132 -5.36 -3.93 1.33
C ILE A 132 -6.38 -3.59 2.43
N PRO A 133 -6.49 -4.42 3.48
CA PRO A 133 -7.33 -4.13 4.63
C PRO A 133 -6.74 -3.03 5.52
N PHE A 134 -7.60 -2.46 6.36
CA PHE A 134 -7.18 -1.90 7.64
C PHE A 134 -7.58 -2.93 8.69
N VAL A 135 -6.64 -3.30 9.57
CA VAL A 135 -6.90 -4.21 10.67
C VAL A 135 -6.62 -3.45 11.96
N ARG A 136 -7.62 -3.31 12.81
CA ARG A 136 -7.43 -2.71 14.14
C ARG A 136 -6.57 -3.66 14.96
N ALA A 137 -5.47 -3.15 15.50
CA ALA A 137 -4.63 -3.84 16.45
C ALA A 137 -4.75 -3.19 17.82
N GLU A 138 -4.31 -3.89 18.85
CA GLU A 138 -4.34 -3.41 20.23
C GLU A 138 -2.91 -3.24 20.73
N HIS A 139 -2.69 -2.20 21.54
CA HIS A 139 -1.42 -2.01 22.24
C HIS A 139 -1.34 -2.96 23.44
N ASP A 140 -0.13 -3.42 23.77
CA ASP A 140 0.16 -4.15 25.02
C ASP A 140 1.00 -3.26 25.94
N PHE A 141 0.33 -2.52 26.85
CA PHE A 141 0.99 -1.57 27.75
C PHE A 141 1.68 -2.28 28.93
N ASP A 142 2.86 -1.81 29.29
CA ASP A 142 3.58 -2.19 30.51
C ASP A 142 3.14 -1.37 31.74
N SER A 143 3.74 -1.65 32.90
CA SER A 143 3.45 -0.93 34.14
C SER A 143 3.88 0.54 34.14
N GLU A 144 4.69 0.97 33.17
CA GLU A 144 5.11 2.37 32.98
C GLU A 144 4.20 3.12 31.98
N GLY A 145 3.15 2.46 31.47
CA GLY A 145 2.21 3.04 30.52
C GLY A 145 2.80 3.15 29.11
N ARG A 146 3.71 2.24 28.72
CA ARG A 146 4.34 2.20 27.39
C ARG A 146 4.01 0.88 26.70
N CYS A 147 3.64 0.94 25.42
CA CYS A 147 3.39 -0.26 24.63
C CYS A 147 4.71 -1.04 24.46
N LYS A 148 4.71 -2.32 24.82
CA LYS A 148 5.89 -3.20 24.77
C LYS A 148 6.42 -3.43 23.35
N VAL A 149 5.56 -3.26 22.35
CA VAL A 149 5.88 -3.48 20.93
C VAL A 149 6.44 -2.22 20.28
N CYS A 150 5.71 -1.11 20.35
CA CYS A 150 6.05 0.11 19.60
C CYS A 150 6.50 1.30 20.48
N GLY A 151 6.45 1.15 21.81
CA GLY A 151 6.82 2.21 22.75
C GLY A 151 5.83 3.37 22.84
N ALA A 152 4.67 3.27 22.19
CA ALA A 152 3.61 4.26 22.27
C ALA A 152 3.14 4.44 23.73
N PRO A 153 3.00 5.68 24.22
CA PRO A 153 2.43 5.93 25.54
C PRO A 153 0.92 5.67 25.58
N GLU A 154 0.41 5.26 26.75
CA GLU A 154 -1.01 4.92 26.97
C GLU A 154 -1.97 6.10 26.71
N ASP A 155 -1.49 7.34 26.78
CA ASP A 155 -2.26 8.54 26.47
C ASP A 155 -2.61 8.69 24.97
N LEU A 156 -1.96 7.92 24.09
CA LEU A 156 -2.34 7.80 22.69
C LEU A 156 -3.52 6.86 22.46
N GLU A 157 -3.89 6.04 23.44
CA GLU A 157 -5.07 5.17 23.36
C GLU A 157 -6.33 6.03 23.39
N ARG A 158 -7.21 5.83 22.40
CA ARG A 158 -8.31 6.76 22.10
C ARG A 158 -9.69 6.14 22.23
N GLY A 159 -9.76 4.93 22.79
CA GLY A 159 -10.99 4.16 22.95
C GLY A 159 -11.37 3.41 21.68
N GLU A 160 -12.52 2.75 21.70
CA GLU A 160 -12.97 1.86 20.61
C GLU A 160 -13.37 2.63 19.34
N ASP A 161 -13.88 3.86 19.48
CA ASP A 161 -14.46 4.64 18.37
C ASP A 161 -13.41 5.39 17.53
N ARG A 162 -12.15 5.41 17.95
CA ARG A 162 -11.07 6.18 17.31
C ARG A 162 -9.88 5.30 17.01
N GLU A 163 -9.13 5.70 15.99
CA GLU A 163 -7.87 5.04 15.65
C GLU A 163 -6.85 5.21 16.76
N ASN A 164 -6.27 4.09 17.22
CA ASN A 164 -5.28 4.03 18.29
C ASN A 164 -3.84 4.01 17.76
N TYR A 165 -3.66 3.99 16.43
CA TYR A 165 -2.37 3.94 15.75
C TYR A 165 -1.49 2.76 16.19
N ALA A 166 -2.09 1.66 16.67
CA ALA A 166 -1.40 0.38 16.79
C ALA A 166 -1.27 -0.24 15.39
N TYR A 167 -0.05 -0.29 14.85
CA TYR A 167 0.17 -0.78 13.49
C TYR A 167 0.04 -2.30 13.47
N ALA A 168 -0.91 -2.81 12.69
CA ALA A 168 -1.26 -4.22 12.70
C ALA A 168 -0.08 -5.16 12.41
N PHE A 169 0.84 -4.73 11.54
CA PHE A 169 1.99 -5.53 11.12
C PHE A 169 2.95 -5.89 12.26
N ILE A 170 3.14 -4.98 13.23
CA ILE A 170 4.08 -5.21 14.34
C ILE A 170 3.38 -5.69 15.61
N HIS A 171 2.04 -5.58 15.69
CA HIS A 171 1.22 -6.00 16.81
C HIS A 171 0.53 -7.35 16.56
N ASP A 172 1.13 -8.21 15.72
CA ASP A 172 0.64 -9.56 15.40
C ASP A 172 -0.82 -9.66 14.94
N ALA A 173 -1.39 -8.55 14.45
CA ALA A 173 -2.76 -8.49 13.93
C ALA A 173 -2.82 -8.63 12.41
N TYR A 174 -1.70 -8.41 11.73
CA TYR A 174 -1.49 -8.59 10.30
C TYR A 174 -0.05 -9.13 10.12
N PRO A 175 0.21 -10.13 9.27
CA PRO A 175 -0.44 -10.31 7.97
C PRO A 175 -1.55 -11.37 7.91
N THR A 176 -2.31 -11.37 6.81
CA THR A 176 -3.41 -12.33 6.57
C THR A 176 -2.87 -13.77 6.44
N LYS A 177 -3.76 -14.77 6.44
CA LYS A 177 -3.41 -16.18 6.22
C LYS A 177 -2.51 -16.41 5.01
N GLU A 178 -2.67 -15.63 3.94
CA GLU A 178 -1.90 -15.76 2.69
C GLU A 178 -0.43 -15.36 2.83
N LEU A 179 -0.05 -14.75 3.96
CA LEU A 179 1.27 -14.22 4.25
C LEU A 179 1.86 -14.83 5.55
N GLU A 180 1.14 -15.75 6.20
CA GLU A 180 1.54 -16.40 7.46
C GLU A 180 2.88 -17.16 7.33
N ASP A 181 3.09 -17.85 6.20
CA ASP A 181 4.33 -18.59 5.91
C ASP A 181 5.38 -17.76 5.14
N MET A 182 5.16 -16.45 4.98
CA MET A 182 6.04 -15.62 4.15
C MET A 182 7.38 -15.37 4.84
N LYS A 183 8.47 -15.58 4.08
CA LYS A 183 9.82 -15.18 4.47
C LYS A 183 10.11 -13.83 3.86
N PHE A 184 10.36 -12.85 4.71
CA PHE A 184 10.79 -11.53 4.28
C PHE A 184 12.30 -11.56 4.07
N ASP A 185 12.76 -11.25 2.86
CA ASP A 185 14.16 -10.91 2.63
C ASP A 185 14.37 -9.49 3.19
N VAL A 186 15.22 -9.37 4.22
CA VAL A 186 15.57 -8.10 4.89
C VAL A 186 17.02 -7.74 4.62
#